data_AF-A0A6I6EV99-F1
#
_entry.id   AF-A0A6I6EV99-F1
#
_cell.length_a   1.000
_cell.length_b   1.000
_cell.length_c   1.000
_cell.angle_alpha   90.00
_cell.angle_beta   90.00
_cell.angle_gamma   90.00
#
_symmetry.space_group_name_H-M   'P 1'
#
loop_
_entity.id
_entity.type
_entity.pdbx_description
1 polymer ?
#
loop_
_entity_poly.entity_id
_entity_poly.type
_entity_poly.pdbx_seq_one_letter_code
_entity_poly.pdbx_strand_id
1 'polypeptide(L)'
;MRVNSKIVGLLIILVVFGGIGTAKLLNLWITESTKVPITIKEGEFAGKYNPEDIRGSYTFGDIEKSFKVPVEDLAKAFGVRTGNFNDFQVKSLEEMYVALEDKEMNVGTASVKYFVASYIGVPYKVTEEVYLPKPAVEILKAKGVLTKEQLDYVNRHIVDIPGVNKEEQ
;
A
#
# COMPACT_ATOMS: atom_id res chain seq x y z
N MET A 1 54.35 -0.23 18.54
CA MET A 1 54.33 -0.17 17.05
C MET A 1 53.47 1.01 16.61
N ARG A 2 54.01 1.93 15.82
CA ARG A 2 53.20 2.96 15.13
C ARG A 2 52.78 2.38 13.78
N VAL A 3 51.48 2.11 13.59
CA VAL A 3 50.98 1.62 12.31
C VAL A 3 50.99 2.78 11.32
N ASN A 4 51.53 2.56 10.13
CA ASN A 4 51.59 3.58 9.09
C ASN A 4 50.17 3.91 8.61
N SER A 5 49.75 5.17 8.72
CA SER A 5 48.40 5.64 8.37
C SER A 5 48.01 5.31 6.93
N LYS A 6 48.98 5.20 6.00
CA LYS A 6 48.73 4.78 4.61
C LYS A 6 48.29 3.31 4.52
N ILE A 7 48.88 2.43 5.35
CA ILE A 7 48.53 1.01 5.40
C ILE A 7 47.14 0.85 6.03
N VAL A 8 46.84 1.58 7.10
CA VAL A 8 45.52 1.57 7.73
C VAL A 8 44.44 2.01 6.74
N GLY A 9 44.67 3.09 5.99
CA GLY A 9 43.71 3.58 4.98
C GLY A 9 43.43 2.55 3.88
N LEU A 10 44.47 1.90 3.36
CA LEU A 10 44.32 0.84 2.34
C LEU A 10 43.53 -0.36 2.91
N LEU A 11 43.81 -0.75 4.14
CA LEU A 11 43.15 -1.88 4.80
C LEU A 11 41.65 -1.61 5.01
N ILE A 12 41.28 -0.39 5.38
CA ILE A 12 39.88 0.02 5.53
C ILE A 12 39.14 -0.11 4.19
N ILE A 13 39.71 0.40 3.11
CA ILE A 13 39.13 0.29 1.76
C ILE A 13 38.94 -1.20 1.41
N LEU A 14 39.96 -2.03 1.61
CA LEU A 14 39.93 -3.45 1.28
C LEU A 14 38.87 -4.21 2.10
N VAL A 15 38.70 -3.88 3.38
CA VAL A 15 37.68 -4.49 4.24
C VAL A 15 36.27 -4.06 3.84
N VAL A 16 36.04 -2.78 3.53
CA VAL A 16 34.72 -2.27 3.13
C VAL A 16 34.31 -2.86 1.77
N PHE A 17 35.14 -2.71 0.75
CA PHE A 17 34.82 -3.22 -0.59
C PHE A 17 34.88 -4.75 -0.66
N GLY A 18 35.81 -5.37 0.07
CA GLY A 18 35.89 -6.82 0.20
C GLY A 18 34.66 -7.40 0.90
N GLY A 19 34.20 -6.77 1.99
CA GLY A 19 32.99 -7.17 2.72
C GLY A 19 31.71 -7.03 1.89
N ILE A 20 31.56 -5.95 1.12
CA ILE A 20 30.42 -5.78 0.21
C ILE A 20 30.48 -6.84 -0.91
N GLY A 21 31.66 -7.09 -1.47
CA GLY A 21 31.87 -8.10 -2.52
C GLY A 21 31.53 -9.52 -2.05
N THR A 22 31.98 -9.90 -0.85
CA THR A 22 31.66 -11.21 -0.26
C THR A 22 30.19 -11.34 0.11
N ALA A 23 29.58 -10.30 0.67
CA ALA A 23 28.14 -10.29 0.98
C ALA A 23 27.27 -10.47 -0.28
N LYS A 24 27.67 -9.86 -1.41
CA LYS A 24 27.01 -10.07 -2.71
C LYS A 24 27.21 -11.49 -3.23
N LEU A 25 28.43 -12.04 -3.17
CA LEU A 25 28.72 -13.42 -3.61
C LEU A 25 27.94 -14.48 -2.83
N LEU A 26 27.77 -14.28 -1.53
CA LEU A 26 27.02 -15.18 -0.66
C LEU A 26 25.50 -14.94 -0.70
N ASN A 27 25.03 -14.05 -1.57
CA ASN A 27 23.63 -13.63 -1.68
C ASN A 27 23.01 -13.17 -0.34
N LEU A 28 23.84 -12.71 0.59
CA LEU A 28 23.43 -12.20 1.90
C LEU A 28 22.95 -10.74 1.81
N TRP A 29 23.16 -10.10 0.65
CA TRP A 29 22.72 -8.75 0.35
C TRP A 29 21.35 -8.75 -0.33
N ILE A 30 20.28 -8.94 0.46
CA ILE A 30 18.89 -8.90 -0.03
C ILE A 30 18.42 -7.44 -0.03
N THR A 31 18.19 -6.86 -1.21
CA THR A 31 17.66 -5.48 -1.37
C THR A 31 16.19 -5.44 -1.72
N GLU A 32 15.61 -6.60 -2.07
CA GLU A 32 14.20 -6.72 -2.37
C GLU A 32 13.41 -6.96 -1.10
N SER A 33 12.46 -6.08 -0.82
CA SER A 33 11.51 -6.25 0.28
C SER A 33 10.51 -7.34 -0.08
N THR A 34 10.39 -8.35 0.78
CA THR A 34 9.33 -9.36 0.66
C THR A 34 7.98 -8.73 0.99
N LYS A 35 7.12 -8.59 -0.02
CA LYS A 35 5.77 -8.02 0.11
C LYS A 35 4.72 -9.10 0.39
N VAL A 36 4.99 -9.92 1.40
CA VAL A 36 4.05 -10.93 1.88
C VAL A 36 3.44 -10.42 3.18
N PRO A 37 2.13 -10.14 3.23
CA PRO A 37 1.51 -9.65 4.44
C PRO A 37 1.60 -10.66 5.58
N ILE A 38 1.63 -10.17 6.82
CA ILE A 38 1.41 -11.05 7.98
C ILE A 38 0.01 -11.65 7.96
N THR A 39 -0.16 -12.82 8.58
CA THR A 39 -1.48 -13.45 8.76
C THR A 39 -2.11 -13.04 10.09
N ILE A 40 -3.43 -12.99 10.12
CA ILE A 40 -4.22 -12.83 11.34
C ILE A 40 -3.99 -14.06 12.22
N LYS A 41 -3.69 -13.84 13.51
CA LYS A 41 -3.27 -14.90 14.43
C LYS A 41 -4.44 -15.63 15.08
N GLU A 42 -5.55 -14.94 15.33
CA GLU A 42 -6.64 -15.41 16.18
C GLU A 42 -8.00 -14.99 15.61
N GLY A 43 -9.07 -15.68 16.05
CA GLY A 43 -10.45 -15.43 15.62
C GLY A 43 -10.83 -16.16 14.33
N GLU A 44 -12.02 -15.84 13.80
CA GLU A 44 -12.61 -16.48 12.62
C GLU A 44 -11.76 -16.32 11.35
N PHE A 45 -10.95 -15.25 11.29
CA PHE A 45 -10.10 -14.93 10.15
C PHE A 45 -8.65 -15.42 10.31
N ALA A 46 -8.36 -16.22 11.34
CA ALA A 46 -7.01 -16.75 11.58
C ALA A 46 -6.45 -17.47 10.35
N GLY A 47 -5.18 -17.21 10.03
CA GLY A 47 -4.49 -17.75 8.85
C GLY A 47 -4.73 -16.97 7.55
N LYS A 48 -5.68 -16.03 7.49
CA LYS A 48 -5.81 -15.10 6.36
C LYS A 48 -4.81 -13.95 6.47
N TYR A 49 -4.39 -13.39 5.35
CA TYR A 49 -3.55 -12.19 5.34
C TYR A 49 -4.27 -10.99 5.96
N ASN A 50 -3.53 -10.17 6.71
CA ASN A 50 -4.03 -8.95 7.36
C ASN A 50 -3.87 -7.74 6.41
N PRO A 51 -4.96 -7.09 5.98
CA PRO A 51 -4.90 -5.86 5.18
C PRO A 51 -4.15 -4.71 5.85
N GLU A 52 -4.05 -4.68 7.19
CA GLU A 52 -3.30 -3.63 7.91
C GLU A 52 -1.81 -3.61 7.57
N ASP A 53 -1.25 -4.71 7.05
CA ASP A 53 0.16 -4.82 6.64
C ASP A 53 0.40 -4.39 5.18
N ILE A 54 -0.64 -3.94 4.46
CA ILE A 54 -0.45 -3.27 3.16
C ILE A 54 0.37 -2.00 3.38
N ARG A 55 1.42 -1.81 2.58
CA ARG A 55 2.32 -0.64 2.68
C ARG A 55 2.27 0.16 1.40
N GLY A 56 2.63 1.44 1.46
CA GLY A 56 2.68 2.29 0.27
C GLY A 56 3.56 1.75 -0.87
N SER A 57 4.56 0.93 -0.57
CA SER A 57 5.42 0.29 -1.58
C SER A 57 4.78 -0.91 -2.29
N TYR A 58 3.64 -1.41 -1.83
CA TYR A 58 2.91 -2.49 -2.47
C TYR A 58 2.33 -1.99 -3.79
N THR A 59 2.25 -2.89 -4.78
CA THR A 59 1.51 -2.61 -6.01
C THR A 59 0.10 -3.20 -5.93
N PHE A 60 -0.80 -2.80 -6.83
CA PHE A 60 -2.10 -3.49 -6.94
C PHE A 60 -1.94 -4.97 -7.27
N GLY A 61 -0.93 -5.35 -8.06
CA GLY A 61 -0.64 -6.77 -8.31
C GLY A 61 -0.21 -7.53 -7.05
N ASP A 62 0.53 -6.89 -6.13
CA ASP A 62 0.85 -7.49 -4.82
C ASP A 62 -0.43 -7.72 -4.00
N ILE A 63 -1.34 -6.74 -4.00
CA ILE A 63 -2.62 -6.83 -3.29
C ILE A 63 -3.50 -7.94 -3.88
N GLU A 64 -3.61 -8.04 -5.20
CA GLU A 64 -4.38 -9.11 -5.84
C GLU A 64 -3.82 -10.49 -5.49
N LYS A 65 -2.50 -10.66 -5.54
CA LYS A 65 -1.85 -11.94 -5.22
C LYS A 65 -2.19 -12.40 -3.79
N SER A 66 -2.10 -11.49 -2.83
CA SER A 66 -2.33 -11.79 -1.42
C SER A 66 -3.82 -11.86 -1.06
N PHE A 67 -4.60 -10.85 -1.42
CA PHE A 67 -5.97 -10.66 -0.91
C PHE A 67 -7.06 -11.05 -1.91
N LYS A 68 -6.71 -11.40 -3.16
CA LYS A 68 -7.65 -11.77 -4.23
C LYS A 68 -8.65 -10.66 -4.59
N VAL A 69 -8.27 -9.41 -4.36
CA VAL A 69 -8.99 -8.23 -4.86
C VAL A 69 -8.50 -7.95 -6.29
N PRO A 70 -9.38 -7.99 -7.31
CA PRO A 70 -8.95 -7.78 -8.69
C PRO A 70 -8.28 -6.44 -8.90
N VAL A 71 -7.20 -6.43 -9.68
CA VAL A 71 -6.46 -5.20 -9.99
C VAL A 71 -7.36 -4.17 -10.69
N GLU A 72 -8.30 -4.62 -11.52
CA GLU A 72 -9.26 -3.74 -12.21
C GLU A 72 -10.21 -3.06 -11.23
N ASP A 73 -10.63 -3.77 -10.17
CA ASP A 73 -11.48 -3.19 -9.14
C ASP A 73 -10.70 -2.15 -8.33
N LEU A 74 -9.43 -2.41 -8.00
CA LEU A 74 -8.55 -1.44 -7.34
C LEU A 74 -8.31 -0.20 -8.22
N ALA A 75 -7.99 -0.40 -9.49
CA ALA A 75 -7.76 0.70 -10.43
C ALA A 75 -9.01 1.56 -10.59
N LYS A 76 -10.18 0.93 -10.77
CA LYS A 76 -11.45 1.63 -10.85
C LYS A 76 -11.80 2.35 -9.55
N ALA A 77 -11.63 1.69 -8.41
CA ALA A 77 -11.92 2.24 -7.09
C ALA A 77 -11.18 3.55 -6.85
N PHE A 78 -9.90 3.59 -7.20
CA PHE A 78 -9.03 4.73 -6.93
C PHE A 78 -8.81 5.68 -8.12
N GLY A 79 -9.48 5.43 -9.25
CA GLY A 79 -9.41 6.32 -10.42
C GLY A 79 -8.12 6.21 -11.24
N VAL A 80 -7.40 5.10 -11.14
CA VAL A 80 -6.20 4.83 -11.94
C VAL A 80 -6.62 4.39 -13.34
N ARG A 81 -6.34 5.22 -14.36
CA ARG A 81 -6.86 5.04 -15.73
C ARG A 81 -5.83 4.60 -16.77
N THR A 82 -4.54 4.78 -16.48
CA THR A 82 -3.47 4.61 -17.47
C THR A 82 -2.33 3.76 -16.91
N GLY A 83 -1.65 3.04 -17.80
CA GLY A 83 -0.48 2.24 -17.46
C GLY A 83 -0.81 0.80 -17.07
N ASN A 84 0.22 0.06 -16.65
CA ASN A 84 0.04 -1.28 -16.12
C ASN A 84 -0.44 -1.20 -14.67
N PHE A 85 -1.71 -1.51 -14.44
CA PHE A 85 -2.30 -1.46 -13.10
C PHE A 85 -1.58 -2.38 -12.11
N ASN A 86 -1.04 -3.52 -12.58
CA ASN A 86 -0.29 -4.45 -11.73
C ASN A 86 0.93 -3.82 -11.06
N ASP A 87 1.55 -2.83 -11.70
CA ASP A 87 2.77 -2.19 -11.23
C ASP A 87 2.48 -0.88 -10.47
N PHE A 88 1.22 -0.45 -10.43
CA PHE A 88 0.82 0.78 -9.77
C PHE A 88 1.04 0.68 -8.26
N GLN A 89 1.89 1.56 -7.70
CA GLN A 89 2.23 1.57 -6.28
C GLN A 89 1.19 2.33 -5.46
N VAL A 90 0.81 1.79 -4.30
CA VAL A 90 -0.21 2.37 -3.42
C VAL A 90 0.13 3.79 -2.97
N LYS A 91 1.40 4.07 -2.66
CA LYS A 91 1.84 5.42 -2.24
C LYS A 91 1.60 6.49 -3.30
N SER A 92 1.53 6.12 -4.58
CA SER A 92 1.28 7.06 -5.68
C SER A 92 -0.14 7.63 -5.65
N LEU A 93 -1.05 7.06 -4.84
CA LEU A 93 -2.36 7.66 -4.60
C LEU A 93 -2.26 8.99 -3.86
N GLU A 94 -1.33 9.14 -2.92
CA GLU A 94 -1.17 10.40 -2.19
C GLU A 94 -0.80 11.55 -3.15
N GLU A 95 0.01 11.24 -4.17
CA GLU A 95 0.33 12.18 -5.25
C GLU A 95 -0.90 12.50 -6.14
N MET A 96 -1.73 11.49 -6.46
CA MET A 96 -2.95 11.69 -7.25
C MET A 96 -4.01 12.55 -6.55
N TYR A 97 -4.08 12.45 -5.23
CA TYR A 97 -5.09 13.14 -4.41
C TYR A 97 -4.53 14.33 -3.62
N VAL A 98 -3.33 14.82 -3.97
CA VAL A 98 -2.66 15.95 -3.30
C VAL A 98 -3.56 17.19 -3.15
N ALA A 99 -4.46 17.44 -4.11
CA ALA A 99 -5.41 18.56 -4.06
C ALA A 99 -6.44 18.49 -2.90
N LEU A 100 -6.54 17.34 -2.22
CA LEU A 100 -7.39 17.13 -1.06
C LEU A 100 -6.63 17.24 0.27
N GLU A 101 -5.30 17.36 0.23
CA GLU A 101 -4.46 17.48 1.42
C GLU A 101 -4.78 18.76 2.21
N ASP A 102 -5.02 19.87 1.53
CA ASP A 102 -5.45 21.16 2.13
C ASP A 102 -6.78 21.08 2.90
N LYS A 103 -7.57 20.03 2.65
CA LYS A 103 -8.86 19.78 3.31
C LYS A 103 -8.77 18.68 4.37
N GLU A 104 -7.56 18.19 4.66
CA GLU A 104 -7.30 17.06 5.55
C GLU A 104 -7.99 15.75 5.09
N MET A 105 -8.38 15.67 3.82
CA MET A 105 -9.07 14.51 3.23
C MET A 105 -8.06 13.62 2.47
N ASN A 106 -7.24 12.87 3.20
CA ASN A 106 -6.19 12.05 2.59
C ASN A 106 -6.76 10.75 1.97
N VAL A 107 -6.44 10.53 0.69
CA VAL A 107 -6.63 9.24 0.00
C VAL A 107 -5.26 8.63 -0.29
N GLY A 108 -4.91 7.61 0.49
CA GLY A 108 -3.58 7.01 0.43
C GLY A 108 -3.58 5.56 0.89
N THR A 109 -2.49 5.15 1.56
CA THR A 109 -2.32 3.76 1.99
C THR A 109 -3.44 3.30 2.93
N ALA A 110 -3.88 4.16 3.87
CA ALA A 110 -4.97 3.83 4.80
C ALA A 110 -6.31 3.55 4.09
N SER A 111 -6.61 4.32 3.04
CA SER A 111 -7.79 4.12 2.18
C SER A 111 -7.76 2.76 1.49
N VAL A 112 -6.59 2.34 0.98
CA VAL A 112 -6.44 1.01 0.37
C VAL A 112 -6.60 -0.10 1.39
N LYS A 113 -6.00 0.03 2.58
CA LYS A 113 -6.15 -0.95 3.67
C LYS A 113 -7.62 -1.16 4.03
N TYR A 114 -8.33 -0.07 4.25
CA TYR A 114 -9.75 -0.09 4.59
C TYR A 114 -10.58 -0.70 3.45
N PHE A 115 -10.35 -0.26 2.21
CA PHE A 115 -11.04 -0.81 1.03
C PHE A 115 -10.85 -2.31 0.92
N VAL A 116 -9.61 -2.80 0.99
CA VAL A 116 -9.31 -4.24 0.88
C VAL A 116 -9.97 -5.02 2.01
N ALA A 117 -9.88 -4.54 3.25
CA ALA A 117 -10.51 -5.21 4.39
C ALA A 117 -12.04 -5.31 4.24
N SER A 118 -12.68 -4.22 3.85
CA SER A 118 -14.12 -4.19 3.57
C SER A 118 -14.50 -5.04 2.36
N TYR A 119 -13.64 -5.13 1.35
CA TYR A 119 -13.87 -5.96 0.16
C TYR A 119 -13.89 -7.45 0.52
N ILE A 120 -12.96 -7.91 1.37
CA ILE A 120 -12.84 -9.32 1.76
C ILE A 120 -13.58 -9.69 3.06
N GLY A 121 -14.23 -8.71 3.69
CA GLY A 121 -15.02 -8.89 4.92
C GLY A 121 -14.21 -9.15 6.18
N VAL A 122 -12.98 -8.67 6.26
CA VAL A 122 -12.13 -8.79 7.45
C VAL A 122 -12.29 -7.54 8.32
N PRO A 123 -12.33 -7.66 9.66
CA PRO A 123 -12.39 -6.52 10.56
C PRO A 123 -11.20 -5.57 10.34
N TYR A 124 -11.49 -4.27 10.33
CA TYR A 124 -10.48 -3.23 10.22
C TYR A 124 -10.76 -2.15 11.25
N LYS A 125 -9.75 -1.83 12.07
CA LYS A 125 -9.86 -0.76 13.06
C LYS A 125 -9.47 0.55 12.42
N VAL A 126 -10.45 1.43 12.24
CA VAL A 126 -10.22 2.81 11.80
C VAL A 126 -9.55 3.57 12.96
N THR A 127 -8.26 3.88 12.81
CA THR A 127 -7.47 4.64 13.81
C THR A 127 -7.35 6.12 13.48
N GLU A 128 -7.65 6.49 12.24
CA GLU A 128 -7.61 7.84 11.67
C GLU A 128 -8.77 7.97 10.68
N GLU A 129 -9.17 9.19 10.33
CA GLU A 129 -10.19 9.37 9.30
C GLU A 129 -9.70 8.83 7.95
N VAL A 130 -10.54 8.01 7.33
CA VAL A 130 -10.23 7.34 6.05
C VAL A 130 -11.26 7.77 5.03
N TYR A 131 -10.78 8.43 3.98
CA TYR A 131 -11.58 8.85 2.85
C TYR A 131 -11.46 7.86 1.70
N LEU A 132 -12.56 7.61 1.01
CA LEU A 132 -12.62 6.75 -0.16
C LEU A 132 -13.17 7.52 -1.36
N PRO A 133 -12.61 7.33 -2.57
CA PRO A 133 -13.22 7.85 -3.78
C PRO A 133 -14.60 7.23 -4.02
N LYS A 134 -15.51 7.99 -4.61
CA LYS A 134 -16.87 7.53 -4.91
C LYS A 134 -16.92 6.16 -5.61
N PRO A 135 -16.10 5.86 -6.64
CA PRO A 135 -16.09 4.53 -7.26
C PRO A 135 -15.68 3.40 -6.31
N ALA A 136 -14.79 3.66 -5.35
CA ALA A 136 -14.43 2.68 -4.34
C ALA A 136 -15.65 2.30 -3.48
N VAL A 137 -16.43 3.28 -3.05
CA VAL A 137 -17.66 3.05 -2.27
C VAL A 137 -18.71 2.29 -3.07
N GLU A 138 -18.88 2.61 -4.36
CA GLU A 138 -19.80 1.88 -5.25
C GLU A 138 -19.39 0.42 -5.41
N ILE A 139 -18.08 0.14 -5.57
CA ILE A 139 -17.55 -1.22 -5.64
C ILE A 139 -17.78 -1.96 -4.32
N LEU A 140 -17.52 -1.33 -3.17
CA LEU A 140 -17.74 -1.97 -1.86
C LEU A 140 -19.22 -2.29 -1.62
N LYS A 141 -20.15 -1.43 -2.06
CA LYS A 141 -21.59 -1.70 -2.01
C LYS A 141 -22.00 -2.88 -2.88
N ALA A 142 -21.33 -3.08 -4.02
CA ALA A 142 -21.66 -4.14 -4.97
C ALA A 142 -20.98 -5.49 -4.67
N LYS A 143 -19.75 -5.46 -4.16
CA LYS A 143 -18.88 -6.65 -4.05
C LYS A 143 -18.29 -6.87 -2.65
N GLY A 144 -18.30 -5.86 -1.80
CA GLY A 144 -17.74 -5.93 -0.46
C GLY A 144 -18.69 -6.53 0.56
N VAL A 145 -18.17 -6.67 1.78
CA VAL A 145 -18.92 -7.13 2.96
C VAL A 145 -18.87 -6.01 3.98
N LEU A 146 -19.89 -5.13 3.93
CA LEU A 146 -20.02 -3.98 4.81
C LEU A 146 -21.11 -4.23 5.85
N THR A 147 -20.82 -3.94 7.12
CA THR A 147 -21.88 -3.75 8.11
C THR A 147 -22.64 -2.45 7.83
N LYS A 148 -23.81 -2.27 8.44
CA LYS A 148 -24.58 -1.04 8.31
C LYS A 148 -23.78 0.19 8.77
N GLU A 149 -23.04 0.04 9.86
CA GLU A 149 -22.19 1.09 10.43
C GLU A 149 -21.04 1.44 9.48
N GLN A 150 -20.41 0.44 8.85
CA GLN A 150 -19.36 0.67 7.86
C GLN A 150 -19.93 1.34 6.61
N LEU A 151 -21.12 0.95 6.16
CA LEU A 151 -21.80 1.58 5.03
C LEU A 151 -22.09 3.07 5.31
N ASP A 152 -22.62 3.38 6.50
CA ASP A 152 -22.88 4.76 6.92
C ASP A 152 -21.57 5.55 7.06
N TYR A 153 -20.51 4.91 7.55
CA TYR A 153 -19.18 5.51 7.65
C TYR A 153 -18.63 5.90 6.27
N VAL A 154 -18.59 4.96 5.32
CA VAL A 154 -18.04 5.24 3.98
C VAL A 154 -18.87 6.28 3.23
N ASN A 155 -20.19 6.32 3.45
CA ASN A 155 -21.06 7.33 2.82
C ASN A 155 -20.78 8.76 3.30
N ARG A 156 -20.24 8.93 4.52
CA ARG A 156 -19.86 10.24 5.06
C ARG A 156 -18.45 10.68 4.65
N HIS A 157 -17.59 9.73 4.27
CA HIS A 157 -16.18 9.98 3.95
C HIS A 157 -15.89 9.70 2.46
N ILE A 158 -16.78 10.17 1.59
CA ILE A 158 -16.63 10.07 0.13
C ILE A 158 -15.89 11.30 -0.39
N VAL A 159 -14.96 11.07 -1.31
CA VAL A 159 -14.37 12.13 -2.14
C VAL A 159 -14.60 11.85 -3.62
N ASP A 160 -14.57 12.92 -4.42
CA ASP A 160 -14.52 12.80 -5.87
C ASP A 160 -13.08 12.59 -6.37
N ILE A 161 -12.94 12.01 -7.56
CA ILE A 161 -11.63 11.84 -8.20
C ILE A 161 -11.17 13.22 -8.72
N PRO A 162 -9.99 13.72 -8.31
CA PRO A 162 -9.44 14.97 -8.81
C PRO A 162 -9.32 14.97 -10.34
N GLY A 163 -9.74 16.07 -10.98
CA GLY A 163 -9.66 16.23 -12.43
C GLY A 163 -10.74 15.50 -13.24
N VAL A 164 -11.70 14.82 -12.60
CA VAL A 164 -12.87 14.23 -13.28
C VAL A 164 -14.09 15.16 -13.24
N ASN A 165 -14.16 16.08 -12.27
CA ASN A 165 -15.25 17.04 -12.15
C ASN A 165 -14.89 18.40 -12.80
N LYS A 166 -14.93 18.44 -14.13
CA LYS A 166 -15.11 19.65 -14.93
C LYS A 166 -15.98 19.39 -16.18
N GLU A 167 -17.02 18.58 -16.04
CA GLU A 167 -18.13 18.60 -16.99
C GLU A 167 -19.42 18.51 -16.16
N GLU A 168 -20.39 19.35 -16.53
CA GLU A 168 -21.72 19.56 -15.91
C GLU A 168 -21.77 20.54 -14.72
N GLN A 169 -21.63 21.84 -15.02
CA GLN A 169 -22.71 22.83 -14.87
C GLN A 169 -22.67 23.84 -16.01
#